data_AF-A0A813S4C9-F1
#
_entry.id   AF-A0A813S4C9-F1
#
_cell.length_a   1.000
_cell.length_b   1.000
_cell.length_c   1.000
_cell.angle_alpha   90.00
_cell.angle_beta   90.00
_cell.angle_gamma   90.00
#
_symmetry.space_group_name_H-M   'P 1'
#
loop_
_entity.id
_entity.type
_entity.pdbx_description
1 polymer ?
#
loop_
_entity_poly.entity_id
_entity_poly.type
_entity_poly.pdbx_seq_one_letter_code
_entity_poly.pdbx_strand_id
1 'polypeptide(L)'
;MTKLNYDYEEPINNNAININHVSEDELLFLPGINRQLAKNIIEYRQSHDGFTQISELVQVNGITSNLLRRIYADITIDSSSCSSLNNKKELINLNLASYDELCSVAGLTPNLVKRIIQRRERKGLFRSLRDLLKIKGIDYIILETIRPFVTVDDKKIRTSISYTSLNNLYSTLNRNDDNAKDTLLFISRLLQTLPNETQTLLLSSFPSHPSVIPNHTNKQNTFRFVSWNLQQLTNDKVQNPGVREVICRVILENNFSLIGIQEIGNKESLDSIVQELNNPTIPSIKNWPNRRHGKWKSITSDVSIETLQTAEYLGFLYDESIGIEFKKASLLPFKTYFTQLPYITIFRIFNRLELVFVNIHLTTKKSNGDKSEEKKDEAKSLSVLAQAMKNKIEQKHVIIFGDFNSVPTASEFEALVKCNYSYVIQQNTNISLKEPQGSICIDNIWLSEEAKSLRNSGIIRDNLTNIWIPNGWALGGLVSDHCPIWMEFDLS
;
A
#
# COMPACT_ATOMS: atom_id res chain seq x y z
N MET A 1 -0.35 -27.74 19.97
CA MET A 1 0.92 -28.46 20.28
C MET A 1 0.91 -29.70 19.38
N THR A 2 1.83 -29.95 18.46
CA THR A 2 3.29 -29.77 18.50
C THR A 2 3.81 -29.67 17.05
N LYS A 3 4.81 -28.81 16.82
CA LYS A 3 5.56 -28.69 15.56
C LYS A 3 6.29 -30.00 15.25
N LEU A 4 6.33 -30.40 13.98
CA LEU A 4 7.33 -31.33 13.46
C LEU A 4 8.27 -30.55 12.52
N ASN A 5 9.44 -30.20 13.04
CA ASN A 5 10.62 -29.83 12.25
C ASN A 5 11.12 -31.08 11.53
N TYR A 6 11.36 -30.97 10.23
CA TYR A 6 12.26 -31.88 9.52
C TYR A 6 13.46 -31.06 9.08
N ASP A 7 14.46 -30.99 9.95
CA ASP A 7 15.84 -30.63 9.59
C ASP A 7 16.45 -31.86 8.89
N TYR A 8 16.80 -31.71 7.61
CA TYR A 8 17.65 -32.67 6.90
C TYR A 8 19.09 -32.20 7.05
N GLU A 9 19.82 -32.78 8.00
CA GLU A 9 21.28 -32.71 8.04
C GLU A 9 21.87 -33.66 6.99
N GLU A 10 22.84 -33.18 6.19
CA GLU A 10 23.60 -34.02 5.26
C GLU A 10 24.60 -34.92 6.03
N PRO A 11 24.77 -36.19 5.63
CA PRO A 11 25.70 -37.08 6.32
C PRO A 11 27.15 -36.74 5.93
N ILE A 12 27.95 -36.39 6.94
CA ILE A 12 29.41 -36.21 6.81
C ILE A 12 30.04 -37.59 6.62
N ASN A 13 30.53 -37.88 5.41
CA ASN A 13 31.33 -39.08 5.14
C ASN A 13 32.81 -38.81 5.50
N ASN A 14 33.32 -39.51 6.51
CA ASN A 14 34.60 -39.22 7.18
C ASN A 14 35.84 -39.74 6.41
N ASN A 15 35.76 -39.90 5.09
CA ASN A 15 36.77 -40.56 4.25
C ASN A 15 37.11 -39.80 2.95
N ALA A 16 36.68 -38.55 2.80
CA ALA A 16 36.89 -37.77 1.58
C ALA A 16 38.30 -37.16 1.53
N ILE A 17 38.95 -37.26 0.37
CA ILE A 17 40.34 -36.88 0.14
C ILE A 17 40.44 -35.38 -0.19
N ASN A 18 41.31 -34.66 0.52
CA ASN A 18 41.49 -33.23 0.27
C ASN A 18 42.40 -32.97 -0.94
N ILE A 19 41.84 -32.38 -2.00
CA ILE A 19 42.54 -32.19 -3.28
C ILE A 19 43.70 -31.17 -3.21
N ASN A 20 43.73 -30.31 -2.19
CA ASN A 20 44.84 -29.38 -1.98
C ASN A 20 46.07 -30.07 -1.38
N HIS A 21 45.88 -31.14 -0.59
CA HIS A 21 46.97 -31.80 0.15
C HIS A 21 47.33 -33.20 -0.36
N VAL A 22 46.48 -33.80 -1.19
CA VAL A 22 46.65 -35.16 -1.72
C VAL A 22 47.91 -35.33 -2.59
N SER A 23 48.55 -36.50 -2.49
CA SER A 23 49.66 -36.93 -3.35
C SER A 23 49.20 -37.52 -4.69
N GLU A 24 50.11 -37.64 -5.67
CA GLU A 24 49.79 -38.24 -6.99
C GLU A 24 49.27 -39.67 -6.83
N ASP A 25 49.90 -40.46 -5.95
CA ASP A 25 49.54 -41.87 -5.72
C ASP A 25 48.19 -42.00 -5.01
N GLU A 26 47.84 -41.07 -4.12
CA GLU A 26 46.54 -41.07 -3.44
C GLU A 26 45.39 -40.71 -4.38
N LEU A 27 45.63 -39.84 -5.38
CA LEU A 27 44.64 -39.52 -6.41
C LEU A 27 44.28 -40.74 -7.28
N LEU A 28 45.17 -41.73 -7.40
CA LEU A 28 44.91 -42.95 -8.17
C LEU A 28 43.86 -43.86 -7.52
N PHE A 29 43.58 -43.70 -6.23
CA PHE A 29 42.52 -44.47 -5.55
C PHE A 29 41.12 -43.95 -5.88
N LEU A 30 40.99 -42.77 -6.50
CA LEU A 30 39.71 -42.21 -6.90
C LEU A 30 39.17 -42.89 -8.18
N PRO A 31 37.89 -43.28 -8.22
CA PRO A 31 37.34 -44.06 -9.31
C PRO A 31 37.39 -43.29 -10.64
N GLY A 32 38.21 -43.79 -11.57
CA GLY A 32 38.36 -43.24 -12.92
C GLY A 32 39.44 -42.17 -13.07
N ILE A 33 40.25 -41.92 -12.04
CA ILE A 33 41.49 -41.12 -12.16
C ILE A 33 42.63 -42.05 -12.58
N ASN A 34 43.29 -41.72 -13.68
CA ASN A 34 44.50 -42.40 -14.13
C ASN A 34 45.73 -41.52 -13.86
N ARG A 35 46.93 -42.08 -14.05
CA ARG A 35 48.19 -41.38 -13.78
C ARG A 35 48.35 -40.06 -14.54
N GLN A 36 47.83 -39.99 -15.76
CA GLN A 36 47.86 -38.74 -16.52
C GLN A 36 46.94 -37.67 -15.92
N LEU A 37 45.73 -38.06 -15.49
CA LEU A 37 44.79 -37.15 -14.83
C LEU A 37 45.30 -36.70 -13.46
N ALA A 38 45.89 -37.60 -12.68
CA ALA A 38 46.49 -37.25 -11.38
C ALA A 38 47.59 -36.18 -11.55
N LYS A 39 48.46 -36.32 -12.56
CA LYS A 39 49.46 -35.30 -12.91
C LYS A 39 48.83 -33.97 -13.31
N ASN A 40 47.82 -34.00 -14.18
CA ASN A 40 47.14 -32.78 -14.61
C ASN A 40 46.48 -32.03 -13.43
N ILE A 41 45.95 -32.77 -12.44
CA ILE A 41 45.37 -32.19 -11.21
C ILE A 41 46.46 -31.50 -10.38
N ILE A 42 47.62 -32.14 -10.21
CA ILE A 42 48.75 -31.54 -9.46
C ILE A 42 49.34 -30.33 -10.19
N GLU A 43 49.50 -30.40 -11.51
CA GLU A 43 49.97 -29.27 -12.33
C GLU A 43 49.00 -28.08 -12.24
N TYR A 44 47.69 -28.34 -12.31
CA TYR A 44 46.68 -27.31 -12.12
C TYR A 44 46.75 -26.70 -10.71
N ARG A 45 46.84 -27.54 -9.68
CA ARG A 45 47.00 -27.11 -8.27
C ARG A 45 48.22 -26.20 -8.08
N GLN A 46 49.36 -26.58 -8.64
CA GLN A 46 50.61 -25.81 -8.51
C GLN A 46 50.59 -24.49 -9.29
N SER A 47 49.87 -24.44 -10.41
CA SER A 47 49.78 -23.24 -11.25
C SER A 47 48.74 -22.22 -10.77
N HIS A 48 47.76 -22.65 -9.97
CA HIS A 48 46.62 -21.82 -9.53
C HIS A 48 46.58 -21.60 -8.00
N ASP A 49 47.67 -21.93 -7.29
CA ASP A 49 47.81 -21.77 -5.83
C ASP A 49 46.75 -22.54 -5.03
N GLY A 50 46.42 -23.75 -5.49
CA GLY A 50 45.39 -24.60 -4.91
C GLY A 50 44.03 -24.53 -5.63
N PHE A 51 43.10 -25.34 -5.14
CA PHE A 51 41.69 -25.31 -5.52
C PHE A 51 40.90 -24.55 -4.48
N THR A 52 40.13 -23.54 -4.91
CA THR A 52 39.24 -22.78 -4.01
C THR A 52 37.82 -23.34 -3.98
N GLN A 53 37.45 -24.13 -4.98
CA GLN A 53 36.16 -24.79 -5.11
C GLN A 53 36.32 -26.09 -5.91
N ILE A 54 35.57 -27.15 -5.54
CA ILE A 54 35.65 -28.47 -6.21
C ILE A 54 35.31 -28.39 -7.71
N SER A 55 34.48 -27.42 -8.12
CA SER A 55 34.09 -27.23 -9.52
C SER A 55 35.22 -26.74 -10.44
N GLU A 56 36.34 -26.24 -9.89
CA GLU A 56 37.53 -25.90 -10.68
C GLU A 56 38.18 -27.12 -11.33
N LEU A 57 37.91 -28.34 -10.83
CA LEU A 57 38.40 -29.58 -11.45
C LEU A 57 37.93 -29.75 -12.90
N VAL A 58 36.85 -29.10 -13.33
CA VAL A 58 36.42 -29.11 -14.74
C VAL A 58 37.43 -28.42 -15.66
N GLN A 59 38.27 -27.54 -15.12
CA GLN A 59 39.31 -26.82 -15.88
C GLN A 59 40.58 -27.67 -16.07
N VAL A 60 40.70 -28.79 -15.35
CA VAL A 60 41.81 -29.72 -15.52
C VAL A 60 41.60 -30.53 -16.79
N ASN A 61 42.58 -30.47 -17.69
CA ASN A 61 42.54 -31.19 -18.96
C ASN A 61 42.29 -32.70 -18.74
N GLY A 62 41.21 -33.21 -19.33
CA GLY A 62 40.82 -34.61 -19.27
C GLY A 62 39.80 -34.97 -18.18
N ILE A 63 39.45 -34.04 -17.28
CA ILE A 63 38.34 -34.26 -16.34
C ILE A 63 37.01 -33.96 -17.04
N THR A 64 36.16 -34.98 -17.15
CA THR A 64 34.81 -34.85 -17.71
C THR A 64 33.78 -34.68 -16.60
N SER A 65 32.64 -34.04 -16.90
CA SER A 65 31.54 -33.87 -15.95
C SER A 65 31.02 -35.21 -15.38
N ASN A 66 31.11 -36.29 -16.18
CA ASN A 66 30.77 -37.65 -15.74
C ASN A 66 31.78 -38.25 -14.77
N LEU A 67 33.07 -37.91 -14.90
CA LEU A 67 34.11 -38.31 -13.96
C LEU A 67 33.97 -37.51 -12.66
N LEU A 68 33.82 -36.19 -12.74
CA LEU A 68 33.67 -35.32 -11.58
C LEU A 68 32.48 -35.75 -10.70
N ARG A 69 31.34 -36.08 -11.30
CA ARG A 69 30.16 -36.59 -10.57
C ARG A 69 30.42 -37.89 -9.81
N ARG A 70 31.30 -38.77 -10.32
CA ARG A 70 31.62 -40.05 -9.66
C ARG A 70 32.54 -39.86 -8.45
N ILE A 71 33.43 -38.88 -8.52
CA ILE A 71 34.42 -38.61 -7.45
C ILE A 71 33.97 -37.52 -6.48
N TYR A 72 32.88 -36.80 -6.76
CA TYR A 72 32.44 -35.61 -6.01
C TYR A 72 32.23 -35.89 -4.51
N ALA A 73 31.71 -37.07 -4.16
CA ALA A 73 31.48 -37.46 -2.77
C ALA A 73 32.75 -37.90 -2.03
N ASP A 74 33.83 -38.16 -2.77
CA ASP A 74 35.09 -38.70 -2.26
C ASP A 74 36.19 -37.63 -2.19
N ILE A 75 35.88 -36.36 -2.50
CA ILE A 75 36.84 -35.25 -2.54
C ILE A 75 36.39 -34.05 -1.69
N THR A 76 37.34 -33.37 -1.06
CA THR A 76 37.13 -32.15 -0.26
C THR A 76 38.20 -31.10 -0.54
N ILE A 77 37.99 -29.87 -0.04
CA ILE A 77 38.96 -28.78 0.00
C ILE A 77 39.02 -28.23 1.43
N ASP A 78 40.06 -27.47 1.76
CA ASP A 78 40.20 -26.85 3.09
C ASP A 78 39.02 -25.94 3.40
N SER A 79 38.24 -26.29 4.42
CA SER A 79 37.07 -25.54 4.87
C SER A 79 37.41 -24.28 5.68
N SER A 80 38.63 -23.76 5.57
CA SER A 80 39.15 -22.71 6.46
C SER A 80 39.93 -21.59 5.79
N SER A 81 39.38 -21.00 4.71
CA SER A 81 39.78 -19.65 4.28
C SER A 81 38.76 -19.00 3.34
N CYS A 82 37.59 -18.61 3.86
CA CYS A 82 36.74 -17.60 3.20
C CYS A 82 35.81 -16.87 4.19
N SER A 83 36.39 -16.28 5.23
CA SER A 83 35.81 -15.09 5.85
C SER A 83 36.74 -13.91 5.54
N SER A 84 36.18 -12.89 4.89
CA SER A 84 36.80 -11.62 4.48
C SER A 84 37.44 -11.59 3.09
N LEU A 85 36.66 -11.20 2.08
CA LEU A 85 37.04 -10.20 1.06
C LEU A 85 35.79 -9.73 0.30
N ASN A 86 35.38 -8.50 0.60
CA ASN A 86 34.34 -7.75 -0.09
C ASN A 86 34.78 -7.40 -1.51
N ASN A 87 34.35 -8.17 -2.51
CA ASN A 87 34.23 -7.70 -3.90
C ASN A 87 32.92 -8.24 -4.48
N LYS A 88 31.89 -7.38 -4.55
CA LYS A 88 30.63 -7.66 -5.25
C LYS A 88 30.92 -7.83 -6.75
N LYS A 89 31.11 -9.07 -7.22
CA LYS A 89 30.81 -9.40 -8.63
C LYS A 89 29.29 -9.32 -8.78
N GLU A 90 28.79 -8.36 -9.55
CA GLU A 90 27.37 -8.26 -9.87
C GLU A 90 26.91 -9.52 -10.61
N LEU A 91 25.84 -10.15 -10.13
CA LEU A 91 25.22 -11.31 -10.78
C LEU A 91 24.58 -10.87 -12.10
N ILE A 92 24.80 -11.62 -13.17
CA ILE A 92 24.27 -11.34 -14.51
C ILE A 92 22.83 -11.84 -14.59
N ASN A 93 21.88 -10.96 -14.93
CA ASN A 93 20.47 -11.32 -15.03
C ASN A 93 20.15 -12.02 -16.34
N LEU A 94 19.73 -13.29 -16.30
CA LEU A 94 19.41 -14.10 -17.49
C LEU A 94 18.24 -13.54 -18.33
N ASN A 95 17.31 -12.83 -17.68
CA ASN A 95 16.14 -12.24 -18.34
C ASN A 95 16.49 -10.97 -19.12
N LEU A 96 17.53 -10.24 -18.71
CA LEU A 96 17.89 -8.93 -19.27
C LEU A 96 19.24 -8.90 -19.99
N ALA A 97 20.14 -9.83 -19.69
CA ALA A 97 21.50 -9.82 -20.21
C ALA A 97 21.54 -9.92 -21.74
N SER A 98 22.43 -9.14 -22.32
CA SER A 98 22.81 -9.20 -23.73
C SER A 98 23.56 -10.48 -24.04
N TYR A 99 23.74 -10.74 -25.34
CA TYR A 99 24.52 -11.88 -25.82
C TYR A 99 25.95 -11.88 -25.26
N ASP A 100 26.58 -10.71 -25.25
CA ASP A 100 27.98 -10.56 -24.83
C ASP A 100 28.14 -10.70 -23.31
N GLU A 101 27.18 -10.17 -22.54
CA GLU A 101 27.15 -10.34 -21.08
C GLU A 101 26.98 -11.81 -20.70
N LEU A 102 26.11 -12.56 -21.39
CA LEU A 102 25.96 -14.00 -21.14
C LEU A 102 27.18 -14.82 -21.58
N CYS A 103 27.88 -14.39 -22.63
CA CYS A 103 29.13 -15.03 -23.06
C CYS A 103 30.28 -14.81 -22.05
N SER A 104 30.19 -13.78 -21.20
CA SER A 104 31.18 -13.51 -20.15
C SER A 104 31.05 -14.42 -18.92
N VAL A 105 29.97 -15.21 -18.82
CA VAL A 105 29.74 -16.15 -17.71
C VAL A 105 30.54 -17.43 -17.93
N ALA A 106 31.44 -17.73 -16.98
CA ALA A 106 32.19 -18.98 -16.98
C ALA A 106 31.23 -20.18 -16.97
N GLY A 107 31.38 -21.09 -17.94
CA GLY A 107 30.51 -22.26 -18.11
C GLY A 107 29.39 -22.11 -19.15
N LEU A 108 29.17 -20.91 -19.71
CA LEU A 108 28.26 -20.71 -20.84
C LEU A 108 29.00 -20.66 -22.17
N THR A 109 28.76 -21.66 -23.03
CA THR A 109 29.27 -21.62 -24.41
C THR A 109 28.41 -20.72 -25.30
N PRO A 110 28.95 -20.11 -26.37
CA PRO A 110 28.20 -19.28 -27.31
C PRO A 110 26.91 -19.93 -27.85
N ASN A 111 26.93 -21.27 -28.00
CA ASN A 111 25.76 -22.05 -28.41
C ASN A 111 24.70 -22.19 -27.32
N LEU A 112 25.10 -22.29 -26.05
CA LEU A 112 24.17 -22.30 -24.91
C LEU A 112 23.54 -20.91 -24.73
N VAL A 113 24.33 -19.83 -24.87
CA VAL A 113 23.83 -18.46 -24.80
C VAL A 113 22.74 -18.21 -25.85
N LYS A 114 22.95 -18.60 -27.11
CA LYS A 114 21.91 -18.50 -28.16
C LYS A 114 20.63 -19.24 -27.77
N ARG A 115 20.75 -20.42 -27.16
CA ARG A 115 19.58 -21.21 -26.71
C ARG A 115 18.86 -20.56 -25.53
N ILE A 116 19.58 -19.93 -24.60
CA ILE A 116 19.01 -19.19 -23.47
C ILE A 116 18.19 -18.00 -24.00
N ILE A 117 18.76 -17.20 -24.90
CA ILE A 117 18.08 -16.05 -25.51
C ILE A 117 16.85 -16.48 -26.31
N GLN A 118 17.00 -17.50 -27.14
CA GLN A 118 15.90 -18.03 -27.95
C GLN A 118 14.78 -18.63 -27.07
N ARG A 119 15.12 -19.22 -25.92
CA ARG A 119 14.15 -19.77 -24.97
C ARG A 119 13.36 -18.67 -24.27
N ARG A 120 13.99 -17.56 -23.86
CA ARG A 120 13.28 -16.43 -23.24
C ARG A 120 12.36 -15.72 -24.24
N GLU A 121 12.77 -15.58 -25.50
CA GLU A 121 11.96 -14.94 -26.54
C GLU A 121 10.72 -15.77 -26.91
N ARG A 122 10.87 -17.10 -27.02
CA ARG A 122 9.77 -17.96 -27.49
C ARG A 122 8.79 -18.42 -26.42
N LYS A 123 9.25 -18.56 -25.17
CA LYS A 123 8.48 -19.19 -24.09
C LYS A 123 8.38 -18.31 -22.84
N GLY A 124 8.81 -17.06 -22.92
CA GLY A 124 8.78 -16.10 -21.83
C GLY A 124 9.94 -16.20 -20.85
N LEU A 125 9.99 -15.25 -19.91
CA LEU A 125 11.04 -15.04 -18.93
C LEU A 125 11.23 -16.25 -17.99
N PHE A 126 12.46 -16.44 -17.50
CA PHE A 126 12.79 -17.44 -16.50
C PHE A 126 12.30 -16.97 -15.12
N ARG A 127 11.55 -17.83 -14.42
CA ARG A 127 11.03 -17.55 -13.07
C ARG A 127 11.95 -18.12 -11.98
N SER A 128 12.77 -19.09 -12.36
CA SER A 128 13.75 -19.71 -11.48
C SER A 128 14.98 -20.15 -12.27
N LEU A 129 16.14 -20.23 -11.61
CA LEU A 129 17.34 -20.81 -12.23
C LEU A 129 17.12 -22.26 -12.69
N ARG A 130 16.22 -23.00 -12.02
CA ARG A 130 15.84 -24.38 -12.42
C ARG A 130 15.17 -24.43 -13.79
N ASP A 131 14.58 -23.34 -14.28
CA ASP A 131 13.99 -23.30 -15.62
C ASP A 131 15.02 -23.46 -16.75
N LEU A 132 16.31 -23.23 -16.47
CA LEU A 132 17.40 -23.46 -17.42
C LEU A 132 17.59 -24.95 -17.75
N LEU A 133 17.21 -25.87 -16.87
CA LEU A 133 17.25 -27.31 -17.12
C LEU A 133 16.30 -27.74 -18.25
N LYS A 134 15.34 -26.88 -18.62
CA LYS A 134 14.44 -27.10 -19.76
C LYS A 134 15.12 -26.78 -21.10
N ILE A 135 16.36 -26.28 -21.10
CA ILE A 135 17.14 -25.97 -22.30
C ILE A 135 18.05 -27.15 -22.61
N LYS A 136 17.94 -27.68 -23.83
CA LYS A 136 18.79 -28.78 -24.30
C LYS A 136 20.27 -28.38 -24.21
N GLY A 137 21.05 -29.13 -23.43
CA GLY A 137 22.49 -28.92 -23.23
C GLY A 137 22.86 -28.12 -21.98
N ILE A 138 21.89 -27.73 -21.14
CA ILE A 138 22.16 -27.28 -19.77
C ILE A 138 21.77 -28.43 -18.84
N ASP A 139 22.76 -29.02 -18.19
CA ASP A 139 22.57 -30.02 -17.15
C ASP A 139 22.76 -29.39 -15.75
N TYR A 140 22.58 -30.21 -14.71
CA TYR A 140 22.72 -29.77 -13.33
C TYR A 140 24.13 -29.25 -13.02
N ILE A 141 25.16 -29.78 -13.69
CA ILE A 141 26.56 -29.42 -13.45
C ILE A 141 26.84 -28.03 -14.00
N ILE A 142 26.39 -27.75 -15.23
CA ILE A 142 26.45 -26.41 -15.82
C ILE A 142 25.64 -25.44 -14.97
N LEU A 143 24.46 -25.84 -14.50
CA LEU A 143 23.61 -25.00 -13.66
C LEU A 143 24.31 -24.60 -12.35
N GLU A 144 24.92 -25.54 -11.62
CA GLU A 144 25.66 -25.23 -10.39
C GLU A 144 26.94 -24.41 -10.68
N THR A 145 27.55 -24.60 -11.84
CA THR A 145 28.73 -23.81 -12.27
C THR A 145 28.37 -22.34 -12.51
N ILE A 146 27.22 -22.07 -13.13
CA ILE A 146 26.79 -20.70 -13.45
C ILE A 146 26.01 -20.03 -12.31
N ARG A 147 25.43 -20.81 -11.39
CA ARG A 147 24.62 -20.35 -10.25
C ARG A 147 25.25 -19.20 -9.43
N PRO A 148 26.57 -19.19 -9.11
CA PRO A 148 27.18 -18.07 -8.40
C PRO A 148 27.39 -16.81 -9.24
N PHE A 149 27.14 -16.86 -10.56
CA PHE A 149 27.37 -15.74 -11.48
C PHE A 149 26.10 -15.17 -12.12
N VAL A 150 24.95 -15.85 -11.98
CA VAL A 150 23.72 -15.48 -12.67
C VAL A 150 22.51 -15.39 -11.74
N THR A 151 21.56 -14.53 -12.09
CA THR A 151 20.29 -14.36 -11.35
C THR A 151 19.11 -14.30 -12.32
N VAL A 152 17.91 -14.63 -11.84
CA VAL A 152 16.64 -14.35 -12.52
C VAL A 152 15.90 -13.15 -11.93
N ASP A 153 16.28 -12.77 -10.71
CA ASP A 153 15.76 -11.63 -9.96
C ASP A 153 16.76 -10.48 -10.05
N ASP A 154 16.33 -9.33 -10.55
CA ASP A 154 17.20 -8.17 -10.61
C ASP A 154 17.03 -7.25 -9.41
N LYS A 155 18.16 -6.89 -8.80
CA LYS A 155 18.24 -5.70 -7.94
C LYS A 155 18.35 -4.42 -8.78
N LYS A 156 18.75 -4.48 -10.06
CA LYS A 156 18.78 -3.30 -10.98
C LYS A 156 17.40 -2.90 -11.52
N ILE A 157 16.45 -3.83 -11.65
CA ILE A 157 15.03 -3.51 -11.94
C ILE A 157 14.45 -2.58 -10.86
N ARG A 158 14.98 -2.62 -9.63
CA ARG A 158 14.54 -1.75 -8.53
C ARG A 158 14.92 -0.27 -8.68
N THR A 159 15.81 0.09 -9.61
CA THR A 159 16.28 1.49 -9.80
C THR A 159 16.02 2.06 -11.18
N SER A 160 15.68 1.24 -12.18
CA SER A 160 15.47 1.70 -13.57
C SER A 160 14.02 1.55 -14.04
N ILE A 161 13.04 1.70 -13.16
CA ILE A 161 11.74 2.17 -13.63
C ILE A 161 11.91 3.67 -13.90
N SER A 162 12.43 4.00 -15.09
CA SER A 162 12.51 5.39 -15.54
C SER A 162 11.12 6.01 -15.41
N TYR A 163 11.04 7.20 -14.80
CA TYR A 163 9.82 8.01 -14.65
C TYR A 163 9.00 8.09 -15.94
N THR A 164 9.65 8.01 -17.09
CA THR A 164 9.02 7.93 -18.42
C THR A 164 8.19 6.66 -18.62
N SER A 165 8.65 5.49 -18.19
CA SER A 165 7.91 4.22 -18.36
C SER A 165 6.67 4.15 -17.46
N LEU A 166 6.74 4.73 -16.26
CA LEU A 166 5.62 4.82 -15.32
C LEU A 166 4.61 5.90 -15.69
N ASN A 167 5.06 7.06 -16.19
CA ASN A 167 4.19 8.09 -16.75
C ASN A 167 3.55 7.64 -18.07
N ASN A 168 4.28 6.87 -18.89
CA ASN A 168 3.73 6.25 -20.09
C ASN A 168 2.66 5.22 -19.70
N LEU A 169 2.90 4.39 -18.68
CA LEU A 169 1.87 3.50 -18.12
C LEU A 169 0.65 4.28 -17.62
N TYR A 170 0.83 5.36 -16.86
CA TYR A 170 -0.25 6.24 -16.39
C TYR A 170 -1.05 6.89 -17.54
N SER A 171 -0.38 7.39 -18.57
CA SER A 171 -1.02 7.97 -19.75
C SER A 171 -1.78 6.94 -20.60
N THR A 172 -1.35 5.67 -20.56
CA THR A 172 -2.02 4.56 -21.25
C THR A 172 -3.23 4.08 -20.44
N LEU A 173 -3.16 4.13 -19.10
CA LEU A 173 -4.25 3.79 -18.17
C LEU A 173 -5.41 4.80 -18.19
N ASN A 174 -5.17 6.03 -18.65
CA ASN A 174 -6.19 7.09 -18.74
C ASN A 174 -6.92 7.11 -20.10
N ARG A 175 -6.67 6.11 -20.96
CA ARG A 175 -7.46 5.89 -22.18
C ARG A 175 -8.62 4.96 -21.86
N ASN A 176 -9.84 5.42 -22.14
CA ASN A 176 -11.08 4.65 -22.05
C ASN A 176 -11.06 3.49 -23.05
N ASP A 177 -10.32 2.43 -22.74
CA ASP A 177 -10.21 1.24 -23.59
C ASP A 177 -10.53 0.00 -22.74
N ASP A 178 -11.36 -0.91 -23.26
CA ASP A 178 -11.82 -2.10 -22.53
C ASP A 178 -10.67 -3.07 -22.17
N ASN A 179 -9.51 -2.93 -22.82
CA ASN A 179 -8.25 -3.65 -22.50
C ASN A 179 -7.50 -3.10 -21.27
N ALA A 180 -7.92 -1.95 -20.72
CA ALA A 180 -7.32 -1.37 -19.52
C ALA A 180 -7.57 -2.22 -18.26
N LYS A 181 -8.69 -2.97 -18.21
CA LYS A 181 -9.00 -3.87 -17.09
C LYS A 181 -8.02 -5.03 -16.96
N ASP A 182 -7.66 -5.67 -18.09
CA ASP A 182 -6.70 -6.78 -18.11
C ASP A 182 -5.28 -6.28 -17.82
N THR A 183 -4.95 -5.08 -18.29
CA THR A 183 -3.68 -4.41 -17.98
C THR A 183 -3.59 -4.05 -16.49
N LEU A 184 -4.67 -3.53 -15.90
CA LEU A 184 -4.75 -3.24 -14.46
C LEU A 184 -4.73 -4.51 -13.60
N LEU A 185 -5.34 -5.61 -14.05
CA LEU A 185 -5.30 -6.92 -13.38
C LEU A 185 -3.89 -7.55 -13.47
N PHE A 186 -3.20 -7.40 -14.60
CA PHE A 186 -1.82 -7.84 -14.75
C PHE A 186 -0.87 -7.05 -13.84
N ILE A 187 -1.01 -5.72 -13.83
CA ILE A 187 -0.25 -4.84 -12.93
C ILE A 187 -0.61 -5.15 -11.47
N SER A 188 -1.88 -5.45 -11.15
CA SER A 188 -2.34 -5.92 -9.84
C SER A 188 -1.56 -7.11 -9.33
N ARG A 189 -1.54 -8.16 -10.15
CA ARG A 189 -0.85 -9.40 -9.83
C ARG A 189 0.64 -9.19 -9.75
N LEU A 190 1.22 -8.36 -10.62
CA LEU A 190 2.64 -8.02 -10.58
C LEU A 190 3.01 -7.28 -9.28
N LEU A 191 2.23 -6.26 -8.92
CA LEU A 191 2.43 -5.44 -7.72
C LEU A 191 2.28 -6.25 -6.43
N GLN A 192 1.33 -7.20 -6.37
CA GLN A 192 1.18 -8.13 -5.24
C GLN A 192 2.35 -9.10 -5.08
N THR A 193 3.08 -9.41 -6.16
CA THR A 193 4.27 -10.27 -6.12
C THR A 193 5.55 -9.50 -5.79
N LEU A 194 5.50 -8.17 -5.67
CA LEU A 194 6.67 -7.36 -5.36
C LEU A 194 7.04 -7.45 -3.86
N PRO A 195 8.34 -7.49 -3.52
CA PRO A 195 8.80 -7.35 -2.15
C PRO A 195 8.33 -6.03 -1.50
N ASN A 196 8.06 -6.03 -0.19
CA ASN A 196 7.57 -4.87 0.58
C ASN A 196 8.37 -3.59 0.33
N GLU A 197 9.69 -3.70 0.16
CA GLU A 197 10.60 -2.58 -0.14
C GLU A 197 10.27 -1.91 -1.49
N THR A 198 9.90 -2.70 -2.50
CA THR A 198 9.54 -2.20 -3.84
C THR A 198 8.13 -1.63 -3.86
N GLN A 199 7.20 -2.21 -3.10
CA GLN A 199 5.86 -1.64 -2.90
C GLN A 199 5.98 -0.26 -2.24
N THR A 200 6.86 -0.15 -1.24
CA THR A 200 7.20 1.10 -0.54
C THR A 200 7.81 2.14 -1.49
N LEU A 201 8.69 1.73 -2.42
CA LEU A 201 9.26 2.61 -3.43
C LEU A 201 8.20 3.11 -4.44
N LEU A 202 7.22 2.28 -4.79
CA LEU A 202 6.11 2.64 -5.68
C LEU A 202 5.10 3.58 -5.04
N LEU A 203 4.81 3.39 -3.74
CA LEU A 203 4.08 4.37 -2.91
C LEU A 203 4.83 5.72 -2.86
N SER A 204 6.17 5.70 -2.92
CA SER A 204 6.99 6.91 -2.88
C SER A 204 7.10 7.70 -4.19
N SER A 205 6.67 7.13 -5.33
CA SER A 205 7.00 7.64 -6.67
C SER A 205 5.85 8.34 -7.42
N PHE A 206 4.69 8.54 -6.78
CA PHE A 206 3.57 9.31 -7.35
C PHE A 206 2.84 10.12 -6.27
N PRO A 207 2.37 11.38 -6.52
CA PRO A 207 2.58 12.30 -7.63
C PRO A 207 3.43 13.53 -7.23
N SER A 208 3.99 14.20 -8.24
CA SER A 208 4.47 15.57 -8.13
C SER A 208 3.37 16.46 -7.55
N HIS A 209 3.68 17.08 -6.40
CA HIS A 209 2.78 17.94 -5.65
C HIS A 209 2.20 19.02 -6.57
N PRO A 210 0.87 19.07 -6.82
CA PRO A 210 0.28 20.33 -7.16
C PRO A 210 0.54 21.24 -5.96
N SER A 211 1.13 22.40 -6.21
CA SER A 211 1.32 23.46 -5.22
C SER A 211 -0.03 24.05 -4.81
N VAL A 212 -0.93 23.25 -4.26
CA VAL A 212 -2.06 23.77 -3.48
C VAL A 212 -1.53 23.97 -2.08
N ILE A 213 -0.50 24.81 -1.96
CA ILE A 213 -0.33 25.61 -0.76
C ILE A 213 -1.49 26.60 -0.86
N PRO A 214 -2.55 26.53 -0.03
CA PRO A 214 -3.43 27.67 0.08
C PRO A 214 -2.52 28.80 0.54
N ASN A 215 -2.43 29.86 -0.27
CA ASN A 215 -1.63 31.05 -0.04
C ASN A 215 -1.34 31.25 1.45
N HIS A 216 -0.10 31.04 1.87
CA HIS A 216 0.41 31.39 3.21
C HIS A 216 0.41 32.93 3.42
N THR A 217 -0.56 33.64 2.87
CA THR A 217 -0.81 35.04 3.17
C THR A 217 -1.70 35.07 4.40
N ASN A 218 -1.07 35.11 5.58
CA ASN A 218 -1.62 35.51 6.87
C ASN A 218 -3.02 35.00 7.24
N LYS A 219 -3.11 34.11 8.23
CA LYS A 219 -4.09 34.20 9.34
C LYS A 219 -3.87 33.07 10.35
N GLN A 220 -3.35 33.42 11.53
CA GLN A 220 -3.44 32.59 12.75
C GLN A 220 -4.90 32.39 13.24
N ASN A 221 -5.90 32.78 12.45
CA ASN A 221 -7.31 32.84 12.83
C ASN A 221 -8.24 31.98 11.95
N THR A 222 -7.75 31.18 11.01
CA THR A 222 -8.63 30.31 10.20
C THR A 222 -8.57 28.86 10.64
N PHE A 223 -9.73 28.21 10.68
CA PHE A 223 -9.88 26.80 11.04
C PHE A 223 -10.56 26.05 9.90
N ARG A 224 -10.01 24.89 9.50
CA ARG A 224 -10.59 24.05 8.44
C ARG A 224 -11.12 22.73 8.98
N PHE A 225 -12.39 22.48 8.66
CA PHE A 225 -13.12 21.26 8.99
C PHE A 225 -13.49 20.52 7.71
N VAL A 226 -13.45 19.19 7.76
CA VAL A 226 -13.86 18.31 6.65
C VAL A 226 -14.75 17.19 7.19
N SER A 227 -15.80 16.85 6.46
CA SER A 227 -16.61 15.64 6.66
C SER A 227 -16.29 14.64 5.55
N TRP A 228 -16.14 13.37 5.90
CA TRP A 228 -15.87 12.33 4.92
C TRP A 228 -16.43 10.96 5.33
N ASN A 229 -17.37 10.45 4.55
CA ASN A 229 -17.78 9.05 4.63
C ASN A 229 -16.68 8.17 4.00
N LEU A 230 -16.07 7.30 4.79
CA LEU A 230 -14.96 6.45 4.36
C LEU A 230 -15.40 5.03 3.95
N GLN A 231 -16.70 4.77 3.79
CA GLN A 231 -17.28 3.54 3.26
C GLN A 231 -16.74 2.27 3.93
N GLN A 232 -17.31 1.91 5.08
CA GLN A 232 -16.87 0.81 5.94
C GLN A 232 -15.35 0.79 6.19
N LEU A 233 -14.86 1.75 6.97
CA LEU A 233 -13.46 1.82 7.37
C LEU A 233 -13.11 0.72 8.39
N THR A 234 -12.89 -0.49 7.89
CA THR A 234 -12.49 -1.67 8.68
C THR A 234 -10.98 -1.72 8.92
N ASN A 235 -10.55 -2.53 9.88
CA ASN A 235 -9.14 -2.77 10.11
C ASN A 235 -8.44 -3.28 8.85
N ASP A 236 -9.06 -4.21 8.10
CA ASP A 236 -8.52 -4.73 6.84
C ASP A 236 -8.34 -3.64 5.78
N LYS A 237 -9.33 -2.73 5.67
CA LYS A 237 -9.25 -1.59 4.74
C LYS A 237 -8.09 -0.67 5.09
N VAL A 238 -7.92 -0.35 6.38
CA VAL A 238 -6.85 0.55 6.84
C VAL A 238 -5.47 -0.13 6.84
N GLN A 239 -5.36 -1.45 6.86
CA GLN A 239 -4.07 -2.13 6.68
C GLN A 239 -3.46 -1.90 5.29
N ASN A 240 -4.28 -1.57 4.29
CA ASN A 240 -3.79 -1.19 2.97
C ASN A 240 -3.02 0.15 3.03
N PRO A 241 -1.71 0.18 2.68
CA PRO A 241 -0.92 1.41 2.73
C PRO A 241 -1.41 2.48 1.75
N GLY A 242 -1.99 2.10 0.60
CA GLY A 242 -2.57 3.06 -0.34
C GLY A 242 -3.81 3.78 0.22
N VAL A 243 -4.60 3.10 1.04
CA VAL A 243 -5.74 3.72 1.75
C VAL A 243 -5.23 4.76 2.76
N ARG A 244 -4.28 4.37 3.61
CA ARG A 244 -3.68 5.30 4.60
C ARG A 244 -3.01 6.48 3.91
N GLU A 245 -2.28 6.23 2.83
CA GLU A 245 -1.62 7.26 2.04
C GLU A 245 -2.62 8.30 1.52
N VAL A 246 -3.68 7.87 0.84
CA VAL A 246 -4.71 8.78 0.30
C VAL A 246 -5.34 9.60 1.41
N ILE A 247 -5.74 8.97 2.51
CA ILE A 247 -6.37 9.68 3.64
C ILE A 247 -5.41 10.72 4.22
N CYS A 248 -4.17 10.32 4.52
CA CYS A 248 -3.18 11.23 5.09
C CYS A 248 -2.82 12.37 4.12
N ARG A 249 -2.71 12.08 2.82
CA ARG A 249 -2.46 13.11 1.80
C ARG A 249 -3.60 14.10 1.70
N VAL A 250 -4.85 13.66 1.65
CA VAL A 250 -6.02 14.56 1.62
C VAL A 250 -6.00 15.50 2.84
N ILE A 251 -5.68 14.99 4.02
CA ILE A 251 -5.55 15.78 5.25
C ILE A 251 -4.43 16.82 5.14
N LEU A 252 -3.23 16.40 4.72
CA LEU A 252 -2.04 17.24 4.69
C LEU A 252 -2.04 18.25 3.53
N GLU A 253 -2.49 17.86 2.33
CA GLU A 253 -2.59 18.71 1.13
C GLU A 253 -3.54 19.89 1.37
N ASN A 254 -4.63 19.66 2.10
CA ASN A 254 -5.66 20.66 2.31
C ASN A 254 -5.54 21.41 3.65
N ASN A 255 -4.53 21.05 4.46
CA ASN A 255 -4.29 21.58 5.81
C ASN A 255 -5.55 21.49 6.69
N PHE A 256 -6.20 20.33 6.66
CA PHE A 256 -7.33 20.04 7.55
C PHE A 256 -6.84 19.79 8.96
N SER A 257 -7.68 20.15 9.93
CA SER A 257 -7.30 20.08 11.35
C SER A 257 -8.30 19.35 12.22
N LEU A 258 -9.55 19.28 11.77
CA LEU A 258 -10.61 18.46 12.34
C LEU A 258 -11.33 17.76 11.19
N ILE A 259 -11.46 16.45 11.30
CA ILE A 259 -12.09 15.59 10.31
C ILE A 259 -13.21 14.82 11.00
N GLY A 260 -14.44 14.99 10.54
CA GLY A 260 -15.57 14.15 10.92
C GLY A 260 -15.70 12.98 9.96
N ILE A 261 -15.78 11.76 10.49
CA ILE A 261 -15.76 10.52 9.72
C ILE A 261 -17.05 9.73 9.96
N GLN A 262 -17.62 9.22 8.87
CA GLN A 262 -18.76 8.29 8.87
C GLN A 262 -18.33 6.87 8.44
N GLU A 263 -19.20 5.90 8.71
CA GLU A 263 -19.02 4.47 8.40
C GLU A 263 -17.69 3.86 8.86
N ILE A 264 -17.33 4.08 10.12
CA ILE A 264 -16.18 3.39 10.70
C ILE A 264 -16.62 1.97 11.07
N GLY A 265 -15.96 0.94 10.53
CA GLY A 265 -16.31 -0.47 10.80
C GLY A 265 -15.69 -1.02 12.08
N ASN A 266 -14.51 -0.52 12.48
CA ASN A 266 -13.82 -0.91 13.71
C ASN A 266 -13.29 0.34 14.42
N LYS A 267 -13.41 0.42 15.76
CA LYS A 267 -12.95 1.59 16.53
C LYS A 267 -11.45 1.83 16.34
N GLU A 268 -10.67 0.76 16.22
CA GLU A 268 -9.21 0.80 16.11
C GLU A 268 -8.72 1.24 14.72
N SER A 269 -9.60 1.26 13.70
CA SER A 269 -9.24 1.69 12.34
C SER A 269 -8.68 3.11 12.30
N LEU A 270 -9.26 4.01 13.12
CA LEU A 270 -8.78 5.40 13.20
C LEU A 270 -7.39 5.50 13.84
N ASP A 271 -7.06 4.61 14.76
CA ASP A 271 -5.78 4.65 15.48
C ASP A 271 -4.62 4.38 14.53
N SER A 272 -4.81 3.51 13.53
CA SER A 272 -3.81 3.27 12.48
C SER A 272 -3.58 4.50 11.60
N ILE A 273 -4.62 5.28 11.30
CA ILE A 273 -4.48 6.57 10.58
C ILE A 273 -3.77 7.60 11.47
N VAL A 274 -4.13 7.70 12.76
CA VAL A 274 -3.46 8.58 13.73
C VAL A 274 -1.98 8.21 13.88
N GLN A 275 -1.65 6.93 13.94
CA GLN A 275 -0.28 6.46 14.00
C GLN A 275 0.51 6.89 12.76
N GLU A 276 -0.05 6.74 11.56
CA GLU A 276 0.59 7.20 10.33
C GLU A 276 0.75 8.73 10.29
N LEU A 277 -0.25 9.48 10.74
CA LEU A 277 -0.18 10.95 10.82
C LEU A 277 0.82 11.48 11.85
N ASN A 278 1.05 10.75 12.95
CA ASN A 278 1.99 11.12 14.00
C ASN A 278 3.42 10.61 13.72
N ASN A 279 3.55 9.33 13.37
CA ASN A 279 4.81 8.63 13.11
C ASN A 279 4.77 7.91 11.75
N PRO A 280 4.96 8.65 10.63
CA PRO A 280 4.71 8.15 9.29
C PRO A 280 5.71 7.07 8.90
N THR A 281 5.15 6.00 8.36
CA THR A 281 5.88 4.86 7.80
C THR A 281 5.88 4.90 6.27
N ILE A 282 4.85 5.48 5.66
CA ILE A 282 4.66 5.61 4.22
C ILE A 282 5.58 6.72 3.71
N PRO A 283 6.42 6.48 2.68
CA PRO A 283 7.42 7.44 2.23
C PRO A 283 6.87 8.81 1.80
N SER A 284 5.72 8.85 1.13
CA SER A 284 5.09 10.11 0.69
C SER A 284 4.65 10.98 1.86
N ILE A 285 4.19 10.36 2.95
CA ILE A 285 3.82 11.04 4.20
C ILE A 285 5.06 11.40 5.02
N LYS A 286 6.03 10.49 5.09
CA LYS A 286 7.29 10.66 5.83
C LYS A 286 8.14 11.81 5.29
N ASN A 287 8.21 11.94 3.97
CA ASN A 287 8.97 12.98 3.29
C ASN A 287 8.12 14.21 2.95
N TRP A 288 6.94 14.35 3.58
CA TRP A 288 6.04 15.46 3.30
C TRP A 288 6.72 16.82 3.57
N PRO A 289 6.74 17.74 2.60
CA PRO A 289 7.43 19.01 2.75
C PRO A 289 6.78 19.89 3.83
N ASN A 290 7.58 20.58 4.64
CA ASN A 290 7.10 21.48 5.70
C ASN A 290 6.12 20.82 6.69
N ARG A 291 6.26 19.51 6.94
CA ARG A 291 5.39 18.77 7.86
C ARG A 291 5.40 19.41 9.25
N ARG A 292 4.24 19.89 9.67
CA ARG A 292 4.00 20.21 11.08
C ARG A 292 4.02 18.88 11.84
N HIS A 293 4.80 18.82 12.92
CA HIS A 293 4.74 17.70 13.86
C HIS A 293 3.43 17.81 14.65
N GLY A 294 2.33 17.44 14.00
CA GLY A 294 1.00 17.43 14.59
C GLY A 294 0.92 16.41 15.72
N LYS A 295 0.00 16.63 16.65
CA LYS A 295 -0.34 15.69 17.71
C LYS A 295 -1.77 15.23 17.45
N TRP A 296 -1.89 14.34 16.47
CA TRP A 296 -3.17 13.80 16.03
C TRP A 296 -3.75 12.84 17.07
N LYS A 297 -5.07 12.91 17.22
CA LYS A 297 -5.87 12.01 18.05
C LYS A 297 -7.16 11.62 17.33
N SER A 298 -7.71 10.50 17.76
CA SER A 298 -8.99 9.94 17.32
C SER A 298 -9.99 9.93 18.48
N ILE A 299 -11.27 10.06 18.17
CA ILE A 299 -12.38 9.70 19.05
C ILE A 299 -13.44 8.96 18.22
N THR A 300 -14.09 7.98 18.83
CA THR A 300 -15.16 7.19 18.20
C THR A 300 -16.38 7.12 19.10
N SER A 301 -17.55 6.99 18.50
CA SER A 301 -18.80 6.75 19.20
C SER A 301 -18.84 5.34 19.77
N ASP A 302 -19.82 5.10 20.65
CA ASP A 302 -20.23 3.73 20.95
C ASP A 302 -21.09 3.14 19.82
N VAL A 303 -21.33 1.83 19.89
CA VAL A 303 -22.15 1.13 18.90
C VAL A 303 -23.60 1.61 19.02
N SER A 304 -24.19 2.05 17.90
CA SER A 304 -25.60 2.45 17.88
C SER A 304 -26.56 1.25 17.79
N ILE A 305 -26.13 0.12 17.18
CA ILE A 305 -26.97 -1.05 16.88
C ILE A 305 -26.28 -2.37 17.29
N GLU A 306 -26.93 -3.16 18.16
CA GLU A 306 -26.47 -4.50 18.60
C GLU A 306 -26.88 -5.66 17.66
N THR A 307 -27.19 -5.41 16.38
CA THR A 307 -27.58 -6.50 15.46
C THR A 307 -26.37 -7.06 14.71
N LEU A 308 -26.31 -8.40 14.69
CA LEU A 308 -25.24 -9.32 14.27
C LEU A 308 -24.53 -9.11 12.92
N GLN A 309 -24.80 -8.07 12.12
CA GLN A 309 -24.29 -8.01 10.75
C GLN A 309 -23.35 -6.87 10.37
N THR A 310 -23.12 -5.84 11.18
CA THR A 310 -21.93 -4.95 11.10
C THR A 310 -22.10 -3.79 12.09
N ALA A 311 -21.13 -3.61 13.01
CA ALA A 311 -21.12 -2.44 13.88
C ALA A 311 -20.58 -1.23 13.10
N GLU A 312 -21.35 -0.15 13.03
CA GLU A 312 -20.91 1.12 12.45
C GLU A 312 -20.71 2.17 13.53
N TYR A 313 -19.56 2.84 13.47
CA TYR A 313 -19.17 3.92 14.37
C TYR A 313 -19.07 5.24 13.62
N LEU A 314 -19.31 6.32 14.35
CA LEU A 314 -19.02 7.69 13.92
C LEU A 314 -17.80 8.17 14.69
N GLY A 315 -16.99 9.03 14.09
CA GLY A 315 -15.75 9.44 14.74
C GLY A 315 -15.18 10.74 14.24
N PHE A 316 -14.08 11.13 14.88
CA PHE A 316 -13.31 12.30 14.49
C PHE A 316 -11.81 12.02 14.55
N LEU A 317 -11.07 12.67 13.66
CA LEU A 317 -9.62 12.88 13.77
C LEU A 317 -9.36 14.36 13.99
N TYR A 318 -8.45 14.70 14.90
CA TYR A 318 -8.12 16.09 15.19
C TYR A 318 -6.66 16.27 15.60
N ASP A 319 -6.09 17.43 15.27
CA ASP A 319 -4.74 17.81 15.66
C ASP A 319 -4.77 18.70 16.92
N GLU A 320 -4.34 18.17 18.07
CA GLU A 320 -4.25 18.94 19.31
C GLU A 320 -3.16 20.02 19.26
N SER A 321 -2.13 19.84 18.44
CA SER A 321 -0.94 20.70 18.45
C SER A 321 -1.26 22.14 18.03
N ILE A 322 -2.32 22.32 17.25
CA ILE A 322 -2.74 23.64 16.78
C ILE A 322 -3.76 24.30 17.71
N GLY A 323 -4.12 23.67 18.84
CA GLY A 323 -5.06 24.22 19.81
C GLY A 323 -6.51 23.80 19.60
N ILE A 324 -6.77 22.66 18.97
CA ILE A 324 -8.08 22.00 19.00
C ILE A 324 -8.14 21.11 20.23
N GLU A 325 -9.10 21.36 21.10
CA GLU A 325 -9.30 20.58 22.32
C GLU A 325 -10.67 19.90 22.31
N PHE A 326 -10.66 18.58 22.48
CA PHE A 326 -11.86 17.80 22.72
C PHE A 326 -12.41 18.06 24.14
N LYS A 327 -13.69 18.38 24.25
CA LYS A 327 -14.36 18.58 25.55
C LYS A 327 -15.25 17.42 25.95
N LYS A 328 -16.21 17.09 25.11
CA LYS A 328 -17.26 16.09 25.41
C LYS A 328 -17.80 15.50 24.13
N ALA A 329 -18.19 14.23 24.18
CA ALA A 329 -19.03 13.61 23.17
C ALA A 329 -20.09 12.71 23.80
N SER A 330 -21.17 12.47 23.06
CA SER A 330 -22.22 11.53 23.43
C SER A 330 -23.07 11.16 22.20
N LEU A 331 -23.68 9.98 22.22
CA LEU A 331 -24.74 9.64 21.27
C LEU A 331 -26.05 10.30 21.70
N LEU A 332 -26.77 10.92 20.76
CA LEU A 332 -28.09 11.48 21.02
C LEU A 332 -29.12 10.35 21.13
N PRO A 333 -29.96 10.30 22.19
CA PRO A 333 -30.82 9.16 22.50
C PRO A 333 -32.10 9.14 21.64
N PHE A 334 -31.98 9.21 20.32
CA PHE A 334 -33.09 9.22 19.36
C PHE A 334 -33.35 7.85 18.73
N LYS A 335 -33.29 6.77 19.52
CA LYS A 335 -33.44 5.37 19.07
C LYS A 335 -34.75 5.10 18.28
N THR A 336 -35.79 5.90 18.53
CA THR A 336 -37.08 5.79 17.82
C THR A 336 -37.02 6.29 16.39
N TYR A 337 -36.14 7.24 16.10
CA TYR A 337 -36.08 7.97 14.83
C TYR A 337 -34.86 7.58 13.99
N PHE A 338 -33.74 7.31 14.64
CA PHE A 338 -32.49 7.01 13.97
C PHE A 338 -32.10 5.54 14.15
N THR A 339 -31.73 4.90 13.05
CA THR A 339 -31.01 3.62 13.02
C THR A 339 -29.61 3.79 13.60
N GLN A 340 -28.82 4.69 13.01
CA GLN A 340 -27.53 5.12 13.51
C GLN A 340 -27.70 6.42 14.29
N LEU A 341 -27.44 6.39 15.59
CA LEU A 341 -27.67 7.54 16.45
C LEU A 341 -26.71 8.69 16.10
N PRO A 342 -27.20 9.95 16.02
CA PRO A 342 -26.34 11.11 15.82
C PRO A 342 -25.30 11.23 16.94
N TYR A 343 -24.05 11.49 16.56
CA TYR A 343 -22.94 11.63 17.48
C TYR A 343 -22.62 13.12 17.69
N ILE A 344 -22.99 13.64 18.86
CA ILE A 344 -22.73 15.03 19.23
C ILE A 344 -21.37 15.13 19.93
N THR A 345 -20.56 16.10 19.52
CA THR A 345 -19.23 16.37 20.06
C THR A 345 -19.01 17.87 20.22
N ILE A 346 -18.33 18.27 21.29
CA ILE A 346 -17.95 19.66 21.56
C ILE A 346 -16.43 19.77 21.46
N PHE A 347 -15.98 20.65 20.58
CA PHE A 347 -14.56 21.02 20.44
C PHE A 347 -14.38 22.48 20.77
N ARG A 348 -13.32 22.78 21.53
CA ARG A 348 -12.82 24.14 21.73
C ARG A 348 -11.72 24.40 20.72
N ILE A 349 -11.94 25.36 19.82
CA ILE A 349 -11.02 25.73 18.74
C ILE A 349 -10.18 26.94 19.18
N PHE A 350 -8.85 26.78 19.13
CA PHE A 350 -7.84 27.79 19.45
C PHE A 350 -8.04 28.48 20.80
N ASN A 351 -8.60 27.77 21.79
CA ASN A 351 -9.00 28.29 23.10
C ASN A 351 -9.96 29.50 23.07
N ARG A 352 -10.64 29.74 21.94
CA ARG A 352 -11.50 30.92 21.74
C ARG A 352 -12.96 30.56 21.56
N LEU A 353 -13.26 29.58 20.71
CA LEU A 353 -14.62 29.27 20.28
C LEU A 353 -14.96 27.82 20.59
N GLU A 354 -16.08 27.60 21.26
CA GLU A 354 -16.65 26.26 21.41
C GLU A 354 -17.66 26.01 20.30
N LEU A 355 -17.38 24.98 19.50
CA LEU A 355 -18.22 24.54 18.39
C LEU A 355 -18.83 23.19 18.73
N VAL A 356 -20.12 23.05 18.44
CA VAL A 356 -20.86 21.80 18.57
C VAL A 356 -20.96 21.14 17.21
N PHE A 357 -20.43 19.93 17.12
CA PHE A 357 -20.41 19.10 15.93
C PHE A 357 -21.40 17.94 16.10
N VAL A 358 -22.33 17.81 15.18
CA VAL A 358 -23.31 16.71 15.15
C VAL A 358 -23.06 15.89 13.90
N ASN A 359 -22.39 14.76 14.09
CA ASN A 359 -22.05 13.81 13.04
C ASN A 359 -23.23 12.85 12.82
N ILE A 360 -23.68 12.71 11.57
CA ILE A 360 -24.84 11.91 11.18
C ILE A 360 -24.49 11.00 10.01
N HIS A 361 -25.03 9.79 10.05
CA HIS A 361 -25.14 8.90 8.90
C HIS A 361 -26.60 8.43 8.82
N LEU A 362 -27.38 8.97 7.89
CA LEU A 362 -28.77 8.58 7.70
C LEU A 362 -28.82 7.32 6.84
N THR A 363 -29.06 6.18 7.47
CA THR A 363 -29.37 4.95 6.75
C THR A 363 -30.88 4.79 6.63
N THR A 364 -31.39 4.67 5.41
CA THR A 364 -32.77 4.20 5.23
C THR A 364 -32.84 2.76 5.72
N LYS A 365 -33.80 2.46 6.59
CA LYS A 365 -34.16 1.05 6.83
C LYS A 365 -34.65 0.53 5.48
N LYS A 366 -33.85 -0.29 4.79
CA LYS A 366 -34.28 -1.07 3.62
C LYS A 366 -35.39 -2.02 4.06
N SER A 367 -36.58 -1.48 4.23
CA SER A 367 -37.80 -2.26 4.28
C SER A 367 -38.20 -2.51 2.83
N ASN A 368 -38.90 -3.61 2.53
CA ASN A 368 -39.58 -3.81 1.25
C ASN A 368 -40.76 -2.80 1.06
N GLY A 369 -40.70 -1.65 1.72
CA GLY A 369 -41.72 -0.62 1.80
C GLY A 369 -41.61 0.43 0.69
N ASP A 370 -42.63 1.27 0.61
CA ASP A 370 -42.74 2.34 -0.37
C ASP A 370 -41.74 3.46 -0.07
N LYS A 371 -41.04 3.96 -1.09
CA LYS A 371 -40.06 5.09 -0.99
C LYS A 371 -40.69 6.35 -0.38
N SER A 372 -42.02 6.47 -0.44
CA SER A 372 -42.75 7.58 0.16
C SER A 372 -42.79 7.53 1.69
N GLU A 373 -42.72 6.34 2.31
CA GLU A 373 -42.70 6.16 3.76
C GLU A 373 -41.32 6.42 4.34
N GLU A 374 -40.25 5.95 3.66
CA GLU A 374 -38.86 6.19 4.06
C GLU A 374 -38.56 7.69 4.19
N LYS A 375 -38.96 8.47 3.19
CA LYS A 375 -38.83 9.93 3.18
C LYS A 375 -39.57 10.64 4.31
N LYS A 376 -40.76 10.14 4.68
CA LYS A 376 -41.53 10.69 5.81
C LYS A 376 -40.82 10.44 7.13
N ASP A 377 -40.17 9.29 7.30
CA ASP A 377 -39.45 8.96 8.53
C ASP A 377 -38.12 9.72 8.64
N GLU A 378 -37.42 9.94 7.52
CA GLU A 378 -36.26 10.84 7.47
C GLU A 378 -36.65 12.28 7.85
N ALA A 379 -37.74 12.81 7.28
CA ALA A 379 -38.23 14.15 7.60
C ALA A 379 -38.59 14.30 9.09
N LYS A 380 -39.22 13.28 9.70
CA LYS A 380 -39.51 13.26 11.15
C LYS A 380 -38.21 13.27 11.95
N SER A 381 -37.22 12.47 11.55
CA SER A 381 -35.93 12.36 12.23
C SER A 381 -35.17 13.67 12.22
N LEU A 382 -35.09 14.33 11.07
CA LEU A 382 -34.49 15.66 10.92
C LEU A 382 -35.25 16.73 11.70
N SER A 383 -36.59 16.64 11.74
CA SER A 383 -37.42 17.57 12.52
C SER A 383 -37.16 17.47 14.03
N VAL A 384 -37.15 16.24 14.57
CA VAL A 384 -36.85 16.01 15.99
C VAL A 384 -35.44 16.47 16.33
N LEU A 385 -34.47 16.18 15.46
CA LEU A 385 -33.10 16.65 15.63
C LEU A 385 -33.05 18.18 15.65
N ALA A 386 -33.59 18.86 14.63
CA ALA A 386 -33.57 20.32 14.50
C ALA A 386 -34.16 21.00 15.74
N GLN A 387 -35.32 20.52 16.22
CA GLN A 387 -35.96 21.02 17.42
C GLN A 387 -35.13 20.77 18.69
N ALA A 388 -34.52 19.59 18.81
CA ALA A 388 -33.66 19.27 19.94
C ALA A 388 -32.41 20.17 19.96
N MET A 389 -31.79 20.43 18.81
CA MET A 389 -30.64 21.32 18.72
C MET A 389 -31.03 22.75 19.09
N LYS A 390 -32.21 23.23 18.66
CA LYS A 390 -32.70 24.57 18.97
C LYS A 390 -33.04 24.77 20.46
N ASN A 391 -33.61 23.76 21.12
CA ASN A 391 -34.19 23.93 22.45
C ASN A 391 -33.31 23.43 23.61
N LYS A 392 -32.40 22.47 23.35
CA LYS A 392 -31.66 21.77 24.42
C LYS A 392 -30.17 22.08 24.47
N ILE A 393 -29.61 22.72 23.45
CA ILE A 393 -28.19 23.02 23.40
C ILE A 393 -27.99 24.48 23.81
N GLU A 394 -27.24 24.69 24.88
CA GLU A 394 -26.91 26.03 25.39
C GLU A 394 -25.97 26.78 24.44
N GLN A 395 -25.08 26.05 23.75
CA GLN A 395 -24.17 26.58 22.74
C GLN A 395 -24.90 26.89 21.44
N LYS A 396 -24.64 28.09 20.89
CA LYS A 396 -25.31 28.55 19.66
C LYS A 396 -24.60 28.14 18.37
N HIS A 397 -23.31 27.83 18.42
CA HIS A 397 -22.52 27.48 17.24
C HIS A 397 -22.60 25.98 16.92
N VAL A 398 -23.73 25.56 16.34
CA VAL A 398 -24.00 24.16 15.97
C VAL A 398 -23.71 23.92 14.48
N ILE A 399 -23.00 22.83 14.20
CA ILE A 399 -22.64 22.33 12.88
C ILE A 399 -23.15 20.89 12.77
N ILE A 400 -24.08 20.65 11.85
CA ILE A 400 -24.63 19.31 11.58
C ILE A 400 -24.08 18.83 10.25
N PHE A 401 -23.48 17.65 10.19
CA PHE A 401 -22.82 17.20 8.97
C PHE A 401 -22.82 15.68 8.83
N GLY A 402 -22.49 15.23 7.63
CA GLY A 402 -22.26 13.83 7.31
C GLY A 402 -23.03 13.42 6.07
N ASP A 403 -23.35 12.13 6.02
CA ASP A 403 -24.09 11.54 4.91
C ASP A 403 -25.58 11.51 5.24
N PHE A 404 -26.35 12.30 4.50
CA PHE A 404 -27.80 12.41 4.66
C PHE A 404 -28.57 11.54 3.67
N ASN A 405 -27.89 10.84 2.75
CA ASN A 405 -28.48 9.97 1.73
C ASN A 405 -29.54 10.66 0.83
N SER A 406 -29.64 11.99 0.86
CA SER A 406 -30.63 12.78 0.13
C SER A 406 -30.12 14.20 -0.13
N VAL A 407 -30.65 14.83 -1.18
CA VAL A 407 -30.24 16.19 -1.60
C VAL A 407 -30.74 17.25 -0.63
N PRO A 408 -29.94 18.29 -0.32
CA PRO A 408 -30.27 19.27 0.71
C PRO A 408 -31.51 20.12 0.40
N THR A 409 -31.94 20.17 -0.86
CA THR A 409 -33.14 20.89 -1.31
C THR A 409 -34.44 20.07 -1.18
N ALA A 410 -34.35 18.82 -0.73
CA ALA A 410 -35.50 17.95 -0.59
C ALA A 410 -36.38 18.38 0.60
N SER A 411 -37.68 18.08 0.54
CA SER A 411 -38.70 18.51 1.52
C SER A 411 -38.42 18.06 2.96
N GLU A 412 -37.66 16.97 3.12
CA GLU A 412 -37.27 16.35 4.37
C GLU A 412 -36.38 17.29 5.21
N PHE A 413 -35.65 18.21 4.56
CA PHE A 413 -34.77 19.19 5.19
C PHE A 413 -35.47 20.50 5.56
N GLU A 414 -36.76 20.69 5.23
CA GLU A 414 -37.49 21.92 5.56
C GLU A 414 -37.45 22.25 7.06
N ALA A 415 -37.43 21.23 7.92
CA ALA A 415 -37.40 21.42 9.36
C ALA A 415 -36.08 22.07 9.84
N LEU A 416 -34.95 21.74 9.21
CA LEU A 416 -33.66 22.38 9.47
C LEU A 416 -33.69 23.84 9.02
N VAL A 417 -34.21 24.10 7.83
CA VAL A 417 -34.37 25.48 7.30
C VAL A 417 -35.27 26.32 8.20
N LYS A 418 -36.41 25.78 8.67
CA LYS A 418 -37.32 26.43 9.63
C LYS A 418 -36.65 26.69 10.99
N CYS A 419 -35.58 25.97 11.31
CA CYS A 419 -34.76 26.19 12.49
C CYS A 419 -33.53 27.08 12.20
N ASN A 420 -33.53 27.84 11.10
CA ASN A 420 -32.48 28.77 10.65
C ASN A 420 -31.15 28.11 10.27
N TYR A 421 -31.13 26.81 9.98
CA TYR A 421 -29.95 26.15 9.43
C TYR A 421 -29.83 26.39 7.93
N SER A 422 -28.61 26.60 7.46
CA SER A 422 -28.28 26.69 6.02
C SER A 422 -27.25 25.63 5.64
N TYR A 423 -27.49 24.92 4.54
CA TYR A 423 -26.54 23.98 3.97
C TYR A 423 -25.43 24.70 3.19
N VAL A 424 -24.25 24.09 3.16
CA VAL A 424 -23.02 24.70 2.63
C VAL A 424 -22.68 24.19 1.23
N ILE A 425 -22.96 22.91 0.96
CA ILE A 425 -22.55 22.24 -0.29
C ILE A 425 -23.73 22.17 -1.26
N GLN A 426 -23.50 22.57 -2.52
CA GLN A 426 -24.53 22.61 -3.58
C GLN A 426 -24.17 21.75 -4.80
N GLN A 427 -22.96 21.21 -4.84
CA GLN A 427 -22.46 20.37 -5.93
C GLN A 427 -22.60 18.89 -5.55
N ASN A 428 -22.54 17.99 -6.52
CA ASN A 428 -22.55 16.55 -6.28
C ASN A 428 -21.43 16.19 -5.29
N THR A 429 -21.63 15.17 -4.46
CA THR A 429 -20.67 14.75 -3.42
C THR A 429 -20.28 13.28 -3.56
N ASN A 430 -20.99 12.51 -4.37
CA ASN A 430 -20.51 11.18 -4.77
C ASN A 430 -19.40 11.28 -5.83
N ILE A 431 -18.65 10.18 -5.96
CA ILE A 431 -17.61 10.01 -6.98
C ILE A 431 -17.53 8.56 -7.42
N SER A 432 -17.26 8.35 -8.71
CA SER A 432 -16.83 7.05 -9.22
C SER A 432 -15.75 7.23 -10.28
N LEU A 433 -15.01 6.16 -10.57
CA LEU A 433 -14.01 6.18 -11.64
C LEU A 433 -14.63 6.42 -13.04
N LYS A 434 -15.91 6.10 -13.22
CA LYS A 434 -16.64 6.33 -14.48
C LYS A 434 -17.24 7.73 -14.56
N GLU A 435 -17.60 8.30 -13.41
CA GLU A 435 -18.25 9.60 -13.28
C GLU A 435 -17.52 10.43 -12.20
N PRO A 436 -16.35 11.02 -12.52
CA PRO A 436 -15.52 11.73 -11.52
C PRO A 436 -16.19 13.00 -10.96
N GLN A 437 -17.15 13.57 -11.69
CA GLN A 437 -17.93 14.74 -11.25
C GLN A 437 -19.10 14.38 -10.35
N GLY A 438 -19.39 13.09 -10.18
CA GLY A 438 -20.56 12.61 -9.44
C GLY A 438 -21.89 12.95 -10.12
N SER A 439 -22.96 12.45 -9.54
CA SER A 439 -24.34 12.56 -10.01
C SER A 439 -25.31 13.04 -8.94
N ILE A 440 -24.94 13.00 -7.65
CA ILE A 440 -25.83 13.35 -6.55
C ILE A 440 -25.08 14.00 -5.38
N CYS A 441 -25.75 14.92 -4.67
CA CYS A 441 -25.28 15.54 -3.43
C CYS A 441 -25.95 14.84 -2.23
N ILE A 442 -25.30 13.85 -1.62
CA ILE A 442 -25.81 13.10 -0.46
C ILE A 442 -25.13 13.51 0.86
N ASP A 443 -23.85 13.88 0.80
CA ASP A 443 -23.14 14.51 1.92
C ASP A 443 -23.39 16.02 2.01
N ASN A 444 -23.52 16.56 3.23
CA ASN A 444 -23.57 18.02 3.42
C ASN A 444 -23.06 18.48 4.78
N ILE A 445 -22.94 19.81 4.93
CA ILE A 445 -22.69 20.51 6.20
C ILE A 445 -23.76 21.59 6.36
N TRP A 446 -24.44 21.60 7.49
CA TRP A 446 -25.49 22.53 7.87
C TRP A 446 -25.03 23.38 9.04
N LEU A 447 -25.15 24.69 8.90
CA LEU A 447 -24.71 25.66 9.90
C LEU A 447 -25.91 26.34 10.54
N SER A 448 -25.91 26.40 11.86
CA SER A 448 -26.74 27.34 12.63
C SER A 448 -26.43 28.79 12.25
N GLU A 449 -27.37 29.69 12.50
CA GLU A 449 -27.23 31.11 12.18
C GLU A 449 -26.01 31.75 12.85
N GLU A 450 -25.76 31.37 14.09
CA GLU A 450 -24.63 31.86 14.88
C GLU A 450 -23.30 31.25 14.47
N ALA A 451 -23.30 30.11 13.77
CA ALA A 451 -22.10 29.50 13.20
C ALA A 451 -21.75 30.02 11.79
N LYS A 452 -22.44 31.04 11.26
CA LYS A 452 -22.24 31.57 9.90
C LYS A 452 -20.99 32.46 9.73
N SER A 453 -19.87 32.14 10.38
CA SER A 453 -18.55 32.74 10.05
C SER A 453 -17.82 31.96 8.95
N LEU A 454 -18.58 31.52 7.94
CA LEU A 454 -18.06 30.74 6.82
C LEU A 454 -17.26 31.64 5.89
N ARG A 455 -15.98 31.32 5.71
CA ARG A 455 -15.10 32.02 4.76
C ARG A 455 -15.08 31.33 3.40
N ASN A 456 -14.96 30.01 3.38
CA ASN A 456 -14.89 29.23 2.15
C ASN A 456 -15.40 27.81 2.36
N SER A 457 -15.81 27.14 1.29
CA SER A 457 -16.19 25.72 1.32
C SER A 457 -15.89 25.06 -0.02
N GLY A 458 -15.85 23.73 -0.03
CA GLY A 458 -15.58 23.00 -1.26
C GLY A 458 -15.67 21.50 -1.12
N ILE A 459 -15.36 20.83 -2.23
CA ILE A 459 -15.36 19.38 -2.37
C ILE A 459 -13.99 18.97 -2.90
N ILE A 460 -13.38 17.98 -2.27
CA ILE A 460 -12.14 17.38 -2.76
C ILE A 460 -12.49 16.25 -3.72
N ARG A 461 -12.05 16.35 -4.98
CA ARG A 461 -12.24 15.32 -6.01
C ARG A 461 -10.93 14.71 -6.49
N ASP A 462 -9.83 15.43 -6.28
CA ASP A 462 -8.50 15.03 -6.73
C ASP A 462 -7.82 14.10 -5.70
N ASN A 463 -6.90 13.27 -6.18
CA ASN A 463 -6.04 12.41 -5.35
C ASN A 463 -6.77 11.42 -4.43
N LEU A 464 -8.02 11.05 -4.73
CA LEU A 464 -8.80 10.07 -3.95
C LEU A 464 -8.53 8.60 -4.33
N THR A 465 -7.67 8.36 -5.32
CA THR A 465 -7.32 7.03 -5.82
C THR A 465 -5.88 6.67 -5.50
N ASN A 466 -5.62 5.37 -5.40
CA ASN A 466 -4.27 4.85 -5.29
C ASN A 466 -4.17 3.49 -5.97
N ILE A 467 -3.05 3.22 -6.64
CA ILE A 467 -2.84 1.97 -7.35
C ILE A 467 -2.98 0.75 -6.44
N TRP A 468 -2.60 0.87 -5.16
CA TRP A 468 -2.69 -0.23 -4.20
C TRP A 468 -4.11 -0.51 -3.69
N ILE A 469 -5.07 0.38 -3.99
CA ILE A 469 -6.46 0.18 -3.61
C ILE A 469 -7.13 -0.72 -4.66
N PRO A 470 -7.80 -1.82 -4.26
CA PRO A 470 -8.53 -2.67 -5.19
C PRO A 470 -9.71 -1.95 -5.85
N ASN A 471 -9.94 -2.24 -7.12
CA ASN A 471 -11.11 -1.83 -7.90
C ASN A 471 -11.75 -3.06 -8.56
N GLY A 472 -12.44 -3.87 -7.75
CA GLY A 472 -12.88 -5.20 -8.16
C GLY A 472 -11.67 -6.09 -8.47
N TRP A 473 -11.55 -6.53 -9.73
CA TRP A 473 -10.38 -7.30 -10.20
C TRP A 473 -9.20 -6.41 -10.65
N ALA A 474 -9.39 -5.09 -10.75
CA ALA A 474 -8.37 -4.13 -11.15
C ALA A 474 -7.70 -3.46 -9.93
N LEU A 475 -6.62 -2.72 -10.18
CA LEU A 475 -5.99 -1.78 -9.24
C LEU A 475 -6.41 -0.33 -9.51
N GLY A 476 -6.04 0.59 -8.61
CA GLY A 476 -6.33 2.02 -8.79
C GLY A 476 -7.72 2.42 -8.28
N GLY A 477 -8.21 1.75 -7.25
CA GLY A 477 -9.50 2.03 -6.63
C GLY A 477 -9.55 3.36 -5.89
N LEU A 478 -10.78 3.79 -5.61
CA LEU A 478 -11.08 4.93 -4.73
C LEU A 478 -11.02 4.48 -3.26
N VAL A 479 -10.59 5.37 -2.38
CA VAL A 479 -10.74 5.15 -0.93
C VAL A 479 -12.21 5.05 -0.53
N SER A 480 -13.06 5.87 -1.14
CA SER A 480 -14.51 5.95 -0.89
C SER A 480 -15.22 6.44 -2.15
N ASP A 481 -16.48 6.04 -2.32
CA ASP A 481 -17.41 6.61 -3.31
C ASP A 481 -18.02 7.95 -2.87
N HIS A 482 -17.65 8.44 -1.68
CA HIS A 482 -17.95 9.79 -1.20
C HIS A 482 -16.73 10.71 -1.26
N CYS A 483 -16.93 11.93 -1.74
CA CYS A 483 -15.93 12.99 -1.70
C CYS A 483 -15.83 13.60 -0.30
N PRO A 484 -14.62 13.94 0.19
CA PRO A 484 -14.48 14.82 1.34
C PRO A 484 -15.09 16.19 1.03
N ILE A 485 -16.01 16.64 1.89
CA ILE A 485 -16.59 17.97 1.83
C ILE A 485 -16.04 18.82 2.98
N TRP A 486 -15.64 20.05 2.69
CA TRP A 486 -14.92 20.86 3.67
C TRP A 486 -15.42 22.29 3.73
N MET A 487 -15.09 22.94 4.85
CA MET A 487 -15.35 24.34 5.10
C MET A 487 -14.19 24.98 5.88
N GLU A 488 -14.00 26.27 5.65
CA GLU A 488 -13.06 27.13 6.35
C GLU A 488 -13.83 28.19 7.14
N PHE A 489 -13.61 28.21 8.45
CA PHE A 489 -14.12 29.21 9.37
C PHE A 489 -13.09 30.33 9.55
N ASP A 490 -13.57 31.57 9.58
CA ASP A 490 -12.81 32.69 10.12
C ASP A 490 -13.17 32.88 11.59
N LEU A 491 -12.14 32.95 12.43
CA LEU A 491 -12.23 33.18 13.89
C LEU A 491 -11.73 34.58 14.26
N SER A 492 -11.67 35.49 13.27
CA SER A 492 -11.30 36.91 13.43
C SER A 492 -12.34 37.73 14.16
#